data_AF-A0A373CC38-F1
#
_entry.id   AF-A0A373CC38-F1
#
_cell.length_a   1.000
_cell.length_b   1.000
_cell.length_c   1.000
_cell.angle_alpha   90.00
_cell.angle_beta   90.00
_cell.angle_gamma   90.00
#
_symmetry.space_group_name_H-M   'P 1'
#
loop_
_entity.id
_entity.type
_entity.pdbx_description
1 polymer ?
#
loop_
_entity_poly.entity_id
_entity_poly.type
_entity_poly.pdbx_seq_one_letter_code
_entity_poly.pdbx_strand_id
1 'polypeptide(L)'
;MHPVEDEKETIYVPVSNSDSALRPCLTEENAWKLIEKIPEISTPWTENEKMREQKYKEAIKANDPKALVVIIKMIYQRKQQRLAQGKKCTATDTKYFQIAEKLLYEELGTAIGKPKQEIVDTIVEHIGQNSV
;
A
#
# COMPACT_ATOMS: atom_id res chain seq x y z
N MET A 1 -0.40 5.55 23.53
CA MET A 1 -0.18 4.57 22.44
C MET A 1 1.31 4.55 22.14
N HIS A 2 1.94 3.39 21.95
CA HIS A 2 3.35 3.30 21.56
C HIS A 2 3.46 2.91 20.08
N PRO A 3 4.28 3.58 19.26
CA PRO A 3 4.55 3.18 17.89
C PRO A 3 5.20 1.81 17.79
N VAL A 4 4.92 1.08 16.71
CA VAL A 4 5.52 -0.23 16.43
C VAL A 4 7.00 -0.11 16.00
N GLU A 5 7.39 0.99 15.35
CA GLU A 5 8.79 1.22 14.94
C GLU A 5 9.69 1.77 16.08
N ASP A 6 9.11 2.42 17.11
CA ASP A 6 9.86 2.97 18.24
C ASP A 6 9.07 2.82 19.56
N GLU A 7 9.39 1.78 20.31
CA GLU A 7 8.73 1.45 21.57
C GLU A 7 8.93 2.52 22.67
N LYS A 8 9.88 3.45 22.50
CA LYS A 8 10.17 4.50 23.50
C LYS A 8 9.32 5.75 23.33
N GLU A 9 8.57 5.87 22.24
CA GLU A 9 7.75 7.05 21.96
C GLU A 9 6.31 6.84 22.45
N THR A 10 5.74 7.83 23.14
CA THR A 10 4.33 7.79 23.59
C THR A 10 3.51 8.83 22.84
N ILE A 11 2.53 8.37 22.07
CA ILE A 11 1.56 9.22 21.36
C ILE A 11 0.34 9.49 22.25
N TYR A 12 0.00 10.77 22.39
CA TYR A 12 -1.21 11.28 23.04
C TYR A 12 -2.21 11.78 22.01
N VAL A 13 -3.42 11.22 22.00
CA VAL A 13 -4.52 11.66 21.12
C VAL A 13 -5.72 12.07 21.98
N PRO A 14 -6.28 13.27 21.78
CA PRO A 14 -7.46 13.72 22.53
C PRO A 14 -8.68 12.85 22.18
N VAL A 15 -9.36 12.37 23.22
CA VAL A 15 -10.50 11.45 23.12
C VAL A 15 -11.69 12.05 22.35
N SER A 16 -11.79 13.39 22.30
CA SER A 16 -12.83 14.09 21.54
C SER A 16 -12.71 13.96 20.01
N ASN A 17 -11.55 13.56 19.48
CA ASN A 17 -11.27 13.44 18.05
C ASN A 17 -10.76 12.05 17.63
N SER A 18 -10.77 11.05 18.51
CA SER A 18 -10.12 9.75 18.28
C SER A 18 -10.66 9.01 17.05
N ASP A 19 -11.97 9.05 16.80
CA ASP A 19 -12.62 8.29 15.71
C ASP A 19 -12.33 8.83 14.30
N SER A 20 -11.92 10.10 14.20
CA SER A 20 -11.56 10.72 12.91
C SER A 20 -10.06 10.69 12.61
N ALA A 21 -9.23 10.48 13.64
CA ALA A 21 -7.78 10.52 13.54
C ALA A 21 -7.11 9.13 13.54
N LEU A 22 -7.77 8.10 14.09
CA LEU A 22 -7.20 6.76 14.25
C LEU A 22 -8.05 5.71 13.52
N ARG A 23 -7.39 4.83 12.77
CA ARG A 23 -7.98 3.65 12.14
C ARG A 23 -7.47 2.39 12.85
N PRO A 24 -8.32 1.38 13.11
CA PRO A 24 -7.83 0.06 13.50
C PRO A 24 -6.92 -0.52 12.41
N CYS A 25 -5.85 -1.19 12.82
CA CYS A 25 -5.05 -1.99 11.88
C CYS A 25 -5.88 -3.14 11.29
N LEU A 26 -5.45 -3.64 10.13
CA LEU A 26 -6.02 -4.86 9.57
C LEU A 26 -5.97 -6.02 10.57
N THR A 27 -7.04 -6.80 10.61
CA THR A 27 -7.01 -8.14 11.21
C THR A 27 -6.32 -9.10 10.25
N GLU A 28 -5.75 -10.18 10.77
CA GLU A 28 -5.12 -11.23 9.97
C GLU A 28 -6.04 -11.73 8.84
N GLU A 29 -7.31 -12.04 9.16
CA GLU A 29 -8.30 -12.48 8.18
C GLU A 29 -8.52 -11.46 7.05
N ASN A 30 -8.62 -10.16 7.39
CA ASN A 30 -8.81 -9.12 6.39
C ASN A 30 -7.54 -8.86 5.57
N ALA A 31 -6.36 -9.06 6.15
CA ALA A 31 -5.08 -9.00 5.45
C ALA A 31 -4.99 -10.10 4.38
N TRP A 32 -5.30 -11.35 4.72
CA TRP A 32 -5.33 -12.45 3.75
C TRP A 32 -6.40 -12.23 2.66
N LYS A 33 -7.62 -11.83 3.04
CA LYS A 33 -8.67 -11.47 2.06
C LYS A 33 -8.25 -10.34 1.12
N LEU A 34 -7.43 -9.39 1.59
CA LEU A 34 -6.89 -8.35 0.74
C LEU A 34 -5.91 -8.95 -0.26
N ILE A 35 -4.96 -9.79 0.20
CA ILE A 35 -3.95 -10.45 -0.64
C ILE A 35 -4.62 -11.27 -1.74
N GLU A 36 -5.62 -12.08 -1.39
CA GLU A 36 -6.43 -12.87 -2.34
C GLU A 36 -7.09 -12.01 -3.41
N LYS A 37 -7.53 -10.79 -3.06
CA LYS A 37 -8.20 -9.86 -3.97
C LYS A 37 -7.23 -8.99 -4.77
N ILE A 38 -5.93 -8.99 -4.47
CA ILE A 38 -4.94 -8.18 -5.20
C ILE A 38 -5.06 -8.37 -6.72
N PRO A 39 -5.17 -9.59 -7.28
CA PRO A 39 -5.31 -9.80 -8.72
C PRO A 39 -6.56 -9.12 -9.29
N GLU A 40 -7.69 -9.23 -8.59
CA GLU A 40 -9.01 -8.72 -9.01
C GLU A 40 -9.17 -7.20 -8.87
N ILE A 41 -8.35 -6.55 -8.02
CA ILE A 41 -8.44 -5.10 -7.81
C ILE A 41 -8.17 -4.36 -9.13
N SER A 42 -9.23 -3.73 -9.65
CA SER A 42 -9.16 -2.92 -10.85
C SER A 42 -8.35 -1.64 -10.63
N THR A 43 -7.52 -1.32 -11.62
CA THR A 43 -6.70 -0.11 -11.66
C THR A 43 -7.28 0.86 -12.69
N PRO A 44 -8.11 1.85 -12.27
CA PRO A 44 -8.67 2.81 -13.21
C PRO A 44 -7.57 3.66 -13.83
N TRP A 45 -7.44 3.57 -15.16
CA TRP A 45 -6.47 4.32 -15.94
C TRP A 45 -6.66 5.83 -15.74
N THR A 46 -5.59 6.57 -15.49
CA THR A 46 -5.64 8.04 -15.35
C THR A 46 -4.53 8.66 -16.20
N GLU A 47 -4.92 9.33 -17.28
CA GLU A 47 -3.99 9.96 -18.23
C GLU A 47 -3.40 11.28 -17.69
N ASN A 48 -4.19 12.04 -16.92
CA ASN A 48 -3.79 13.36 -16.43
C ASN A 48 -2.81 13.26 -15.24
N GLU A 49 -1.60 13.82 -15.41
CA GLU A 49 -0.53 13.75 -14.41
C GLU A 49 -0.87 14.45 -13.09
N LYS A 50 -1.53 15.61 -13.13
CA LYS A 50 -1.93 16.35 -11.91
C LYS A 50 -2.96 15.56 -11.11
N MET A 51 -3.96 15.01 -11.79
CA MET A 51 -4.99 14.17 -11.16
C MET A 51 -4.39 12.89 -10.58
N ARG A 52 -3.36 12.35 -11.21
CA ARG A 52 -2.68 11.14 -10.74
C ARG A 52 -1.87 11.38 -9.47
N GLU A 53 -1.05 12.45 -9.42
CA GLU A 53 -0.33 12.78 -8.19
C GLU A 53 -1.29 13.07 -7.04
N GLN A 54 -2.42 13.72 -7.33
CA GLN A 54 -3.47 13.94 -6.35
C GLN A 54 -4.04 12.62 -5.80
N LYS A 55 -4.36 11.65 -6.68
CA LYS A 55 -4.78 10.30 -6.26
C LYS A 55 -3.74 9.59 -5.39
N TYR A 56 -2.45 9.74 -5.71
CA TYR A 56 -1.39 9.16 -4.87
C TYR A 56 -1.41 9.78 -3.48
N LYS A 57 -1.47 11.12 -3.38
CA LYS A 57 -1.55 11.82 -2.09
C LYS A 57 -2.77 11.40 -1.29
N GLU A 58 -3.93 11.26 -1.94
CA GLU A 58 -5.17 10.83 -1.30
C GLU A 58 -5.07 9.40 -0.76
N ALA A 59 -4.55 8.46 -1.55
CA ALA A 59 -4.37 7.08 -1.11
C ALA A 59 -3.38 6.95 0.06
N ILE A 60 -2.23 7.65 -0.01
CA ILE A 60 -1.26 7.70 1.09
C ILE A 60 -1.88 8.33 2.35
N LYS A 61 -2.61 9.44 2.20
CA LYS A 61 -3.24 10.14 3.33
C LYS A 61 -4.35 9.31 3.98
N ALA A 62 -5.14 8.59 3.18
CA ALA A 62 -6.17 7.69 3.68
C ALA A 62 -5.58 6.48 4.41
N ASN A 63 -4.35 6.10 4.05
CA ASN A 63 -3.67 4.89 4.53
C ASN A 63 -4.59 3.65 4.47
N ASP A 64 -5.40 3.57 3.42
CA ASP A 64 -6.30 2.45 3.18
C ASP A 64 -5.56 1.37 2.38
N PRO A 65 -5.41 0.14 2.90
CA PRO A 65 -4.69 -0.94 2.23
C PRO A 65 -5.11 -1.18 0.78
N LYS A 66 -6.42 -1.09 0.50
CA LYS A 66 -6.96 -1.29 -0.84
C LYS A 66 -6.57 -0.15 -1.78
N ALA A 67 -6.66 1.11 -1.32
CA ALA A 67 -6.20 2.26 -2.07
C ALA A 67 -4.68 2.21 -2.34
N LEU A 68 -3.89 1.74 -1.37
CA LEU A 68 -2.44 1.52 -1.52
C LEU A 68 -2.15 0.48 -2.61
N VAL A 69 -2.85 -0.66 -2.61
CA VAL A 69 -2.72 -1.68 -3.67
C VAL A 69 -3.06 -1.10 -5.05
N VAL A 70 -4.13 -0.30 -5.16
CA VAL A 70 -4.52 0.33 -6.44
C VAL A 70 -3.38 1.20 -6.99
N ILE A 71 -2.78 2.06 -6.16
CA ILE A 71 -1.71 2.95 -6.63
C ILE A 71 -0.42 2.18 -6.95
N ILE A 72 -0.08 1.13 -6.18
CA ILE A 72 1.07 0.26 -6.45
C ILE A 72 0.91 -0.42 -7.82
N LYS A 73 -0.23 -1.07 -8.08
CA LYS A 73 -0.52 -1.71 -9.36
C LYS A 73 -0.50 -0.72 -10.52
N MET A 74 -1.09 0.47 -10.32
CA MET A 74 -1.12 1.52 -11.34
C MET A 74 0.29 2.03 -11.68
N ILE A 75 1.14 2.29 -10.69
CA ILE A 75 2.53 2.71 -10.90
C ILE A 75 3.33 1.60 -11.60
N TYR A 76 3.12 0.34 -11.21
CA TYR A 76 3.79 -0.81 -11.81
C TYR A 76 3.45 -0.95 -13.30
N GLN A 77 2.17 -0.90 -13.67
CA GLN A 77 1.73 -0.92 -15.07
C GLN A 77 2.35 0.21 -15.88
N ARG A 78 2.40 1.43 -15.31
CA ARG A 78 3.02 2.58 -15.97
C ARG A 78 4.51 2.40 -16.15
N LYS A 79 5.21 1.85 -15.15
CA LYS A 79 6.63 1.53 -15.22
C LYS A 79 6.90 0.56 -16.38
N GLN A 80 6.08 -0.47 -16.54
CA GLN A 80 6.16 -1.41 -17.66
C GLN A 80 5.94 -0.73 -19.02
N GLN A 81 4.90 0.10 -19.16
CA GLN A 81 4.66 0.83 -20.41
C GLN A 81 5.80 1.80 -20.78
N ARG A 82 6.35 2.51 -19.81
CA ARG A 82 7.49 3.41 -20.03
C ARG A 82 8.73 2.64 -20.42
N LEU A 83 8.99 1.51 -19.78
CA LEU A 83 10.10 0.62 -20.11
C LEU A 83 9.99 0.09 -21.55
N ALA A 84 8.79 -0.29 -21.99
CA ALA A 84 8.52 -0.69 -23.38
C ALA A 84 8.79 0.45 -24.39
N GLN A 85 8.68 1.70 -23.96
CA GLN A 85 9.05 2.89 -24.76
C GLN A 85 10.52 3.30 -24.60
N GLY A 86 11.36 2.52 -23.91
CA GLY A 86 12.75 2.85 -23.60
C GLY A 86 12.92 4.00 -22.59
N LYS A 87 11.86 4.38 -21.88
CA LYS A 87 11.86 5.48 -20.89
C LYS A 87 11.98 4.94 -19.48
N LYS A 88 12.75 5.64 -18.64
CA LYS A 88 12.85 5.34 -17.20
C LYS A 88 11.55 5.72 -16.45
N CYS A 89 11.36 5.11 -15.29
CA CYS A 89 10.32 5.50 -14.32
C CYS A 89 10.50 6.97 -13.91
N THR A 90 9.41 7.66 -13.60
CA THR A 90 9.50 9.05 -13.14
C THR A 90 9.91 9.10 -11.66
N ALA A 91 10.53 10.21 -11.24
CA ALA A 91 10.89 10.41 -9.83
C ALA A 91 9.64 10.42 -8.92
N THR A 92 8.55 11.03 -9.39
CA THR A 92 7.25 11.04 -8.72
C THR A 92 6.72 9.63 -8.50
N ASP A 93 6.63 8.82 -9.56
CA ASP A 93 6.12 7.45 -9.46
C ASP A 93 7.00 6.61 -8.52
N THR A 94 8.33 6.75 -8.60
CA THR A 94 9.26 6.02 -7.73
C THR A 94 9.06 6.39 -6.26
N LYS A 95 8.93 7.68 -5.96
CA LYS A 95 8.69 8.18 -4.59
C LYS A 95 7.39 7.61 -4.01
N TYR A 96 6.27 7.73 -4.73
CA TYR A 96 4.98 7.26 -4.21
C TYR A 96 4.90 5.74 -4.15
N PHE A 97 5.57 5.02 -5.04
CA PHE A 97 5.67 3.57 -4.98
C PHE A 97 6.33 3.10 -3.67
N GLN A 98 7.49 3.66 -3.34
CA GLN A 98 8.22 3.30 -2.11
C GLN A 98 7.41 3.61 -0.84
N ILE A 99 6.72 4.75 -0.81
CA ILE A 99 5.87 5.13 0.33
C ILE A 99 4.69 4.15 0.45
N ALA A 100 4.03 3.84 -0.67
CA ALA A 100 2.88 2.94 -0.68
C ALA A 100 3.25 1.51 -0.28
N GLU A 101 4.36 0.98 -0.80
CA GLU A 101 4.91 -0.32 -0.41
C GLU A 101 5.22 -0.35 1.08
N LYS A 102 5.95 0.65 1.60
CA LYS A 102 6.30 0.71 3.03
C LYS A 102 5.05 0.59 3.90
N LEU A 103 4.05 1.44 3.65
CA LEU A 103 2.81 1.48 4.44
C LEU A 103 2.03 0.17 4.35
N LEU A 104 1.87 -0.39 3.14
CA LEU A 104 1.13 -1.62 2.94
C LEU A 104 1.83 -2.81 3.62
N TYR A 105 3.15 -2.94 3.48
CA TYR A 105 3.89 -4.08 4.04
C TYR A 105 4.04 -4.01 5.55
N GLU A 106 4.08 -2.82 6.13
CA GLU A 106 4.06 -2.65 7.58
C GLU A 106 2.70 -3.03 8.17
N GLU A 107 1.61 -2.63 7.53
CA GLU A 107 0.27 -2.99 7.99
C GLU A 107 -0.02 -4.50 7.81
N LEU A 108 0.31 -5.07 6.65
CA LEU A 108 0.19 -6.51 6.42
C LEU A 108 1.12 -7.33 7.32
N GLY A 109 2.36 -6.88 7.51
CA GLY A 109 3.34 -7.50 8.40
C GLY A 109 2.83 -7.57 9.84
N THR A 110 2.29 -6.45 10.32
CA THR A 110 1.69 -6.38 11.66
C THR A 110 0.47 -7.28 11.77
N ALA A 111 -0.41 -7.29 10.77
CA ALA A 111 -1.65 -8.08 10.79
C ALA A 111 -1.41 -9.60 10.68
N ILE A 112 -0.41 -10.02 9.90
CA ILE A 112 -0.08 -11.44 9.64
C ILE A 112 0.98 -11.96 10.63
N GLY A 113 1.66 -11.07 11.36
CA GLY A 113 2.71 -11.43 12.30
C GLY A 113 4.03 -11.81 11.62
N LYS A 114 4.32 -11.27 10.43
CA LYS A 114 5.55 -11.49 9.67
C LYS A 114 6.35 -10.19 9.51
N PRO A 115 7.69 -10.24 9.42
CA PRO A 115 8.47 -9.05 9.13
C PRO A 115 8.16 -8.54 7.72
N LYS A 116 8.20 -7.21 7.53
CA LYS A 116 7.87 -6.55 6.25
C LYS A 116 8.64 -7.07 5.03
N GLN A 117 9.85 -7.60 5.26
CA GLN A 117 10.70 -8.19 4.23
C GLN A 117 10.10 -9.48 3.66
N GLU A 118 9.46 -10.30 4.52
CA GLU A 118 8.83 -11.57 4.13
C GLU A 118 7.42 -11.38 3.55
N ILE A 119 6.81 -10.22 3.74
CA ILE A 119 5.47 -9.93 3.21
C ILE A 119 5.47 -9.88 1.69
N VAL A 120 6.54 -9.36 1.07
CA VAL A 120 6.68 -9.35 -0.39
C VAL A 120 6.62 -10.76 -0.93
N ASP A 121 7.46 -11.65 -0.40
CA ASP A 121 7.52 -13.05 -0.83
C ASP A 121 6.19 -13.76 -0.56
N THR A 122 5.57 -13.52 0.60
CA THR A 122 4.25 -14.07 0.95
C THR A 122 3.17 -13.67 -0.06
N ILE A 123 3.13 -12.40 -0.47
CA ILE A 123 2.17 -11.92 -1.48
C ILE A 123 2.44 -12.58 -2.83
N VAL A 124 3.72 -12.65 -3.25
CA VAL A 124 4.12 -13.21 -4.54
C VAL A 124 3.82 -14.70 -4.62
N GLU A 125 4.17 -15.46 -3.58
CA GLU A 125 3.87 -16.89 -3.47
C GLU A 125 2.36 -17.14 -3.55
N HIS A 126 1.57 -16.37 -2.80
CA HIS A 126 0.13 -16.57 -2.73
C HIS A 126 -0.57 -16.21 -4.05
N ILE A 127 -0.22 -15.08 -4.68
CA ILE A 127 -0.77 -14.69 -5.98
C ILE A 127 -0.30 -15.66 -7.08
N GLY A 128 0.95 -16.13 -7.02
CA GLY A 128 1.51 -17.08 -7.98
C GLY A 128 0.85 -18.46 -7.92
N GLN A 129 0.50 -18.94 -6.72
CA GLN A 129 -0.23 -20.19 -6.53
C GLN A 129 -1.69 -20.12 -7.00
N ASN A 130 -2.33 -18.94 -6.92
CA ASN A 130 -3.71 -18.73 -7.34
C ASN A 130 -3.88 -18.42 -8.85
N SER A 131 -2.78 -18.42 -9.61
CA SER A 131 -2.76 -18.18 -11.06
C SER A 131 -2.64 -19.47 -11.90
N VAL A 132 -2.94 -20.63 -11.31
CA VAL A 132 -2.93 -21.97 -11.96
C VAL A 132 -4.35 -22.53 -12.06
#